data_AF-A0A1C4X793-F1
#
_entry.id   AF-A0A1C4X793-F1
#
_cell.length_a   1.000
_cell.length_b   1.000
_cell.length_c   1.000
_cell.angle_alpha   90.00
_cell.angle_beta   90.00
_cell.angle_gamma   90.00
#
_symmetry.space_group_name_H-M   'P 1'
#
loop_
_entity.id
_entity.type
_entity.pdbx_description
1 polymer ?
#
loop_
_entity_poly.entity_id
_entity_poly.type
_entity_poly.pdbx_seq_one_letter_code
_entity_poly.pdbx_strand_id
1 'polypeptide(L)'
;MSNDVTTSDEGTPTGPPPKRRRALWVATGVAGLTGVVGLAALGGLAARENTSDDAQRRSDQQATTARQNVSDAGPAAEENVADGDEGPGRGEDRDAREAREARGHRDAKDEHGRVREVPCDDDKLVEALDLANRDEGGTIKLAEHCTYELDFADKKSGGALPTIKQEITIKGNDATIKRDSEDAFRLFRVADGGDLTLKDLTITGGNAAEFKYGPTPGGAEGTQATPAVPKPARKGEADGGALLVEHGGSAHLEKVRLIRNNAEGNGGAIANYGRVDVEQSVIEDNHAGHGGGGVFNAALLSVEKSRIVDNTAGDSGGGIANGKAHDKDAPHPGEPGDGHQDGGSVDIRRSVVAGNSAGHNGGGLFSFSGFVAISYGAVDRNRACASGGGVYANDTDLDLDHVAVTRNHAVTDGGGVVNSGGERWVVVTSDGTSTASADNGRAGHGAIADSRIADNTAGRFGGGIFNGETGKVDVAEGFGDRSGGRDDNASLALRHTEIKGNTALNGGGIFNNKGAIDLTGTRVARNTATDAAKLHRVAGGILNNEGTVRLDDESTVTDNDPTNCAGTVKDCFR
;
A
#
# COMPACT_ATOMS: atom_id res chain seq x y z
N MET A 1 -60.41 5.31 -62.75
CA MET A 1 -61.09 5.17 -61.44
C MET A 1 -59.98 5.40 -60.39
N SER A 2 -59.62 6.66 -60.08
CA SER A 2 -60.17 7.56 -59.04
C SER A 2 -60.04 6.94 -57.64
N ASN A 3 -59.31 7.48 -56.65
CA ASN A 3 -59.18 8.88 -56.21
C ASN A 3 -57.83 9.19 -55.49
N ASP A 4 -57.16 10.28 -55.88
CA ASP A 4 -56.88 11.54 -55.15
C ASP A 4 -57.27 11.62 -53.64
N VAL A 5 -56.66 12.38 -52.69
CA VAL A 5 -55.66 13.48 -52.68
C VAL A 5 -55.38 13.92 -51.21
N THR A 6 -54.23 14.61 -51.00
CA THR A 6 -53.82 15.58 -49.94
C THR A 6 -53.47 15.22 -48.49
N THR A 7 -52.29 15.72 -48.13
CA THR A 7 -51.77 16.11 -46.80
C THR A 7 -52.39 17.40 -46.26
N SER A 8 -52.45 17.54 -44.92
CA SER A 8 -52.28 18.83 -44.22
C SER A 8 -51.89 18.64 -42.74
N ASP A 9 -51.20 19.65 -42.22
CA ASP A 9 -50.63 19.87 -40.89
C ASP A 9 -51.48 19.51 -39.66
N GLU A 10 -50.79 19.22 -38.55
CA GLU A 10 -51.02 19.73 -37.17
C GLU A 10 -50.20 18.85 -36.20
N GLY A 11 -49.38 19.40 -35.30
CA GLY A 11 -49.83 19.96 -34.03
C GLY A 11 -49.54 18.96 -32.90
N THR A 12 -48.59 19.28 -32.03
CA THR A 12 -48.12 18.46 -30.90
C THR A 12 -49.21 18.18 -29.84
N PRO A 13 -49.39 16.94 -29.36
CA PRO A 13 -50.17 16.66 -28.16
C PRO A 13 -49.29 16.61 -26.91
N THR A 14 -49.72 17.37 -25.91
CA THR A 14 -49.19 17.46 -24.55
C THR A 14 -49.34 16.13 -23.79
N GLY A 15 -48.27 15.73 -23.08
CA GLY A 15 -48.24 14.50 -22.27
C GLY A 15 -49.04 14.63 -20.96
N PRO A 16 -49.56 13.50 -20.42
CA PRO A 16 -50.36 13.49 -19.19
C PRO A 16 -49.49 13.65 -17.92
N PRO A 17 -50.05 14.09 -16.78
CA PRO A 17 -49.29 14.49 -15.59
C PRO A 17 -48.73 13.28 -14.81
N PRO A 18 -47.63 13.46 -14.04
CA PRO A 18 -46.95 12.35 -13.37
C PRO A 18 -47.72 11.88 -12.12
N LYS A 19 -48.11 10.60 -12.11
CA LYS A 19 -48.62 9.90 -10.93
C LYS A 19 -47.44 9.36 -10.09
N ARG A 20 -47.33 9.84 -8.85
CA ARG A 20 -46.48 9.30 -7.78
C ARG A 20 -46.69 7.79 -7.63
N ARG A 21 -45.61 7.00 -7.65
CA ARG A 21 -45.63 5.58 -7.24
C ARG A 21 -44.82 5.40 -5.96
N ARG A 22 -45.49 4.81 -4.96
CA ARG A 22 -44.97 4.40 -3.66
C ARG A 22 -44.05 3.20 -3.84
N ALA A 23 -42.93 3.19 -3.12
CA ALA A 23 -42.02 2.05 -3.03
C ALA A 23 -42.73 0.88 -2.31
N LEU A 24 -42.70 -0.30 -2.94
CA LEU A 24 -43.15 -1.56 -2.37
C LEU A 24 -41.90 -2.40 -2.08
N TRP A 25 -41.62 -2.62 -0.81
CA TRP A 25 -40.57 -3.53 -0.36
C TRP A 25 -41.07 -4.98 -0.50
N VAL A 26 -40.29 -5.82 -1.19
CA VAL A 26 -40.51 -7.27 -1.20
C VAL A 26 -39.32 -7.92 -0.49
N ALA A 27 -39.60 -8.47 0.69
CA ALA A 27 -38.72 -9.37 1.40
C ALA A 27 -38.96 -10.79 0.89
N THR A 28 -37.91 -11.48 0.45
CA THR A 28 -37.92 -12.93 0.27
C THR A 28 -36.72 -13.49 1.01
N GLY A 29 -36.99 -14.10 2.16
CA GLY A 29 -36.07 -14.99 2.84
C GLY A 29 -36.10 -16.39 2.25
N VAL A 30 -34.95 -17.05 2.23
CA VAL A 30 -34.84 -18.50 2.13
C VAL A 30 -33.88 -18.95 3.22
N ALA A 31 -34.41 -19.70 4.18
CA ALA A 31 -33.65 -20.48 5.15
C ALA A 31 -33.71 -21.96 4.73
N GLY A 32 -32.61 -22.69 4.91
CA GLY A 32 -32.55 -24.13 4.62
C GLY A 32 -31.15 -24.72 4.86
N LEU A 33 -30.88 -25.05 6.12
CA LEU A 33 -29.72 -25.74 6.70
C LEU A 33 -29.48 -27.17 6.15
N THR A 34 -28.19 -27.54 6.02
CA THR A 34 -27.51 -28.78 6.50
C THR A 34 -26.01 -28.59 6.21
N GLY A 35 -25.01 -28.66 7.09
CA GLY A 35 -24.86 -29.38 8.35
C GLY A 35 -23.82 -30.50 8.17
N VAL A 36 -22.53 -30.24 8.41
CA VAL A 36 -21.56 -31.28 8.84
C VAL A 36 -20.56 -30.66 9.82
N VAL A 37 -20.50 -31.27 11.00
CA VAL A 37 -19.54 -31.04 12.09
C VAL A 37 -18.47 -32.12 12.00
N GLY A 38 -17.20 -31.76 12.24
CA GLY A 38 -16.12 -32.71 12.52
C GLY A 38 -14.87 -31.94 12.94
N LEU A 39 -14.76 -31.57 14.22
CA LEU A 39 -13.99 -32.25 15.28
C LEU A 39 -12.47 -32.07 15.17
N ALA A 40 -11.95 -31.47 16.23
CA ALA A 40 -10.55 -31.24 16.53
C ALA A 40 -9.72 -32.53 16.57
N ALA A 41 -8.45 -32.43 16.19
CA ALA A 41 -7.39 -33.33 16.65
C ALA A 41 -6.15 -32.50 17.00
N LEU A 42 -5.92 -32.37 18.31
CA LEU A 42 -4.64 -32.04 18.91
C LEU A 42 -3.79 -33.32 18.97
N GLY A 43 -2.49 -33.17 18.73
CA GLY A 43 -1.45 -34.20 18.86
C GLY A 43 -0.45 -34.02 17.72
N GLY A 44 0.84 -33.78 17.92
CA GLY A 44 1.71 -34.10 19.03
C GLY A 44 2.98 -34.70 18.42
N LEU A 45 4.09 -33.95 18.51
CA LEU A 45 5.49 -34.36 18.53
C LEU A 45 5.90 -35.63 17.76
N ALA A 46 6.78 -35.46 16.77
CA ALA A 46 7.85 -36.41 16.50
C ALA A 46 9.13 -35.64 16.19
N ALA A 47 9.96 -35.48 17.22
CA ALA A 47 11.38 -35.19 17.07
C ALA A 47 12.05 -36.41 16.43
N ARG A 48 12.90 -36.18 15.45
CA ARG A 48 13.93 -37.15 15.08
C ARG A 48 15.23 -36.39 14.83
N GLU A 49 16.05 -36.36 15.88
CA GLU A 49 17.49 -36.19 15.75
C GLU A 49 18.06 -37.32 14.89
N ASN A 50 18.98 -36.96 14.00
CA ASN A 50 20.16 -37.75 13.72
C ASN A 50 21.25 -36.77 13.27
N THR A 51 22.24 -36.58 14.14
CA THR A 51 23.47 -35.85 13.92
C THR A 51 24.53 -36.72 13.23
N SER A 52 25.53 -36.03 12.66
CA SER A 52 26.86 -36.44 12.18
C SER A 52 26.94 -37.18 10.84
N ASP A 53 27.89 -36.94 9.96
CA ASP A 53 28.87 -35.87 9.74
C ASP A 53 29.41 -36.12 8.31
N ASP A 54 29.64 -35.05 7.56
CA ASP A 54 30.94 -34.70 6.96
C ASP A 54 30.91 -34.05 5.56
N ALA A 55 31.42 -32.82 5.60
CA ALA A 55 32.01 -31.94 4.60
C ALA A 55 32.40 -32.47 3.21
N GLN A 56 32.08 -31.70 2.16
CA GLN A 56 33.06 -30.80 1.49
C GLN A 56 32.48 -29.95 0.32
N ARG A 57 32.82 -28.64 0.37
CA ARG A 57 32.93 -27.60 -0.69
C ARG A 57 31.62 -27.04 -1.30
N ARG A 58 31.10 -25.91 -0.81
CA ARG A 58 31.44 -24.47 -1.07
C ARG A 58 31.32 -24.01 -2.54
N SER A 59 30.35 -23.13 -2.82
CA SER A 59 30.63 -21.71 -3.17
C SER A 59 29.37 -20.82 -3.13
N ASP A 60 29.28 -20.08 -2.03
CA ASP A 60 28.77 -18.72 -1.77
C ASP A 60 28.05 -17.91 -2.86
N GLN A 61 26.89 -17.34 -2.49
CA GLN A 61 26.61 -15.90 -2.61
C GLN A 61 25.73 -15.44 -1.43
N GLN A 62 26.37 -14.87 -0.41
CA GLN A 62 25.74 -14.16 0.70
C GLN A 62 25.63 -12.67 0.36
N ALA A 63 24.43 -12.12 0.57
CA ALA A 63 24.18 -10.69 0.61
C ALA A 63 24.87 -10.07 1.84
N THR A 64 25.68 -9.05 1.61
CA THR A 64 26.40 -8.30 2.62
C THR A 64 25.61 -7.05 3.04
N THR A 65 25.13 -7.02 4.28
CA THR A 65 24.77 -5.77 4.97
C THR A 65 26.04 -5.15 5.55
N ALA A 66 26.55 -4.09 4.93
CA ALA A 66 27.67 -3.32 5.47
C ALA A 66 27.19 -2.36 6.56
N ARG A 67 27.55 -2.66 7.82
CA ARG A 67 27.64 -1.66 8.89
C ARG A 67 29.02 -1.01 8.81
N GLN A 68 29.09 0.30 8.60
CA GLN A 68 30.30 1.09 8.82
C GLN A 68 30.26 1.65 10.24
N ASN A 69 31.06 1.07 11.12
CA ASN A 69 31.59 1.76 12.30
C ASN A 69 33.09 1.87 12.11
N VAL A 70 33.59 3.10 12.07
CA VAL A 70 35.02 3.40 12.03
C VAL A 70 35.55 3.39 13.47
N SER A 71 36.54 2.54 13.70
CA SER A 71 37.35 2.46 14.90
C SER A 71 38.71 3.11 14.63
N ASP A 72 39.24 3.86 15.60
CA ASP A 72 40.68 4.02 15.83
C ASP A 72 40.91 3.75 17.32
N ALA A 73 41.36 2.55 17.69
CA ALA A 73 42.75 2.07 17.72
C ALA A 73 43.46 2.41 19.06
N GLY A 74 43.74 1.36 19.84
CA GLY A 74 44.57 1.36 21.07
C GLY A 74 46.06 1.63 20.80
N PRO A 75 47.04 1.18 21.62
CA PRO A 75 47.10 -0.12 22.34
C PRO A 75 47.54 0.01 23.83
N ALA A 76 47.13 -0.91 24.72
CA ALA A 76 47.76 -2.19 25.14
C ALA A 76 49.16 -2.07 25.78
N ALA A 77 49.28 -2.50 27.05
CA ALA A 77 50.23 -3.52 27.54
C ALA A 77 50.11 -3.73 29.07
N GLU A 78 49.70 -4.94 29.42
CA GLU A 78 50.19 -5.89 30.43
C GLU A 78 50.93 -5.50 31.73
N GLU A 79 50.60 -6.31 32.75
CA GLU A 79 51.33 -6.72 33.96
C GLU A 79 51.60 -5.70 35.09
N ASN A 80 51.04 -5.96 36.28
CA ASN A 80 51.81 -6.54 37.39
C ASN A 80 50.98 -6.85 38.65
N VAL A 81 51.43 -7.89 39.33
CA VAL A 81 50.98 -8.51 40.58
C VAL A 81 51.34 -7.65 41.80
N ALA A 82 50.50 -7.63 42.86
CA ALA A 82 50.90 -7.94 44.24
C ALA A 82 49.83 -7.58 45.30
N ASP A 83 49.69 -8.51 46.24
CA ASP A 83 48.98 -8.49 47.53
C ASP A 83 49.41 -7.37 48.51
N GLY A 84 48.56 -7.14 49.52
CA GLY A 84 48.93 -6.50 50.80
C GLY A 84 47.85 -5.54 51.28
N ASP A 85 46.87 -5.96 52.09
CA ASP A 85 46.92 -6.19 53.54
C ASP A 85 46.50 -4.95 54.38
N GLU A 86 45.60 -5.24 55.33
CA GLU A 86 45.26 -4.56 56.59
C GLU A 86 45.14 -3.02 56.73
N GLY A 87 43.89 -2.59 57.02
CA GLY A 87 43.56 -2.07 58.36
C GLY A 87 43.79 -0.57 58.68
N PRO A 88 43.07 -0.02 59.70
CA PRO A 88 42.51 1.33 59.63
C PRO A 88 43.16 2.37 60.57
N GLY A 89 42.97 3.67 60.30
CA GLY A 89 43.48 4.77 61.13
C GLY A 89 42.57 5.99 61.18
N ARG A 90 42.19 6.39 62.40
CA ARG A 90 41.29 7.49 62.80
C ARG A 90 41.96 8.87 62.81
N GLY A 91 41.11 9.92 62.82
CA GLY A 91 41.37 11.28 63.35
C GLY A 91 40.65 12.35 62.52
N GLU A 92 39.49 12.90 62.93
CA GLU A 92 39.31 14.05 63.85
C GLU A 92 40.04 15.32 63.33
N ASP A 93 39.47 16.52 63.18
CA ASP A 93 38.25 17.17 63.62
C ASP A 93 38.09 18.51 62.85
N ARG A 94 36.89 19.11 62.97
CA ARG A 94 36.60 20.57 63.11
C ARG A 94 35.61 21.16 62.10
N ASP A 95 34.36 21.19 62.57
CA ASP A 95 33.52 22.39 62.74
C ASP A 95 33.53 23.46 61.63
N ALA A 96 32.40 23.57 60.92
CA ALA A 96 31.65 24.83 60.89
C ALA A 96 30.21 24.58 60.40
N ARG A 97 29.32 24.65 61.39
CA ARG A 97 27.87 24.79 61.31
C ARG A 97 27.48 25.96 60.39
N GLU A 98 26.85 25.68 59.26
CA GLU A 98 25.83 26.53 58.61
C GLU A 98 25.26 25.83 57.35
N ALA A 99 24.01 26.15 57.00
CA ALA A 99 23.21 25.62 55.88
C ALA A 99 22.44 24.30 56.11
N ARG A 100 21.62 24.25 57.18
CA ARG A 100 20.33 23.56 57.14
C ARG A 100 19.27 24.57 56.68
N GLU A 101 19.08 24.73 55.37
CA GLU A 101 17.88 25.30 54.73
C GLU A 101 18.08 25.32 53.21
N ALA A 102 17.99 24.15 52.58
CA ALA A 102 17.76 23.99 51.14
C ALA A 102 17.29 22.55 50.86
N ARG A 103 16.18 22.15 51.50
CA ARG A 103 15.40 20.97 51.09
C ARG A 103 14.17 21.46 50.36
N GLY A 104 14.35 21.74 49.08
CA GLY A 104 13.30 22.07 48.13
C GLY A 104 13.95 22.10 46.75
N HIS A 105 13.44 21.28 45.84
CA HIS A 105 13.87 21.13 44.44
C HIS A 105 15.11 20.29 44.18
N ARG A 106 14.97 18.97 44.32
CA ARG A 106 15.62 17.99 43.43
C ARG A 106 14.71 16.78 43.19
N ASP A 107 13.52 17.03 42.65
CA ASP A 107 12.70 16.02 41.98
C ASP A 107 12.62 16.41 40.49
N ALA A 108 13.77 16.40 39.82
CA ALA A 108 13.90 16.67 38.39
C ALA A 108 14.79 15.61 37.75
N LYS A 109 14.49 14.35 38.04
CA LYS A 109 15.00 13.18 37.34
C LYS A 109 13.91 12.12 37.36
N ASP A 110 13.52 11.71 36.15
CA ASP A 110 12.68 10.55 35.81
C ASP A 110 11.16 10.82 35.73
N GLU A 111 10.71 11.65 34.77
CA GLU A 111 9.28 11.81 34.43
C GLU A 111 8.87 11.24 33.04
N HIS A 112 9.74 10.50 32.35
CA HIS A 112 9.29 9.71 31.20
C HIS A 112 8.34 8.61 31.68
N GLY A 113 7.04 8.71 31.35
CA GLY A 113 6.04 7.68 31.67
C GLY A 113 4.88 8.08 32.57
N ARG A 114 4.60 9.38 32.80
CA ARG A 114 3.34 9.80 33.46
C ARG A 114 2.13 9.27 32.68
N VAL A 115 1.31 8.46 33.35
CA VAL A 115 0.00 8.03 32.86
C VAL A 115 -1.03 9.12 33.20
N ARG A 116 -1.70 9.64 32.18
CA ARG A 116 -2.74 10.66 32.30
C ARG A 116 -4.07 10.02 31.93
N GLU A 117 -4.97 9.89 32.90
CA GLU A 117 -6.33 9.42 32.64
C GLU A 117 -7.17 10.57 32.10
N VAL A 118 -7.88 10.32 31.00
CA VAL A 118 -8.72 11.30 30.33
C VAL A 118 -10.18 10.87 30.54
N PRO A 119 -11.02 11.68 31.21
CA PRO A 119 -12.46 11.40 31.30
C PRO A 119 -13.10 11.45 29.91
N CYS A 120 -14.37 11.06 29.80
CA CYS A 120 -15.10 11.12 28.54
C CYS A 120 -15.48 12.57 28.20
N ASP A 121 -14.47 13.35 27.78
CA ASP A 121 -14.51 14.78 27.55
C ASP A 121 -13.43 15.17 26.53
N ASP A 122 -13.85 15.86 25.47
CA ASP A 122 -13.03 16.18 24.30
C ASP A 122 -11.96 17.22 24.60
N ASP A 123 -12.30 18.24 25.39
CA ASP A 123 -11.36 19.27 25.82
C ASP A 123 -10.26 18.65 26.70
N LYS A 124 -10.61 17.65 27.52
CA LYS A 124 -9.64 16.91 28.34
C LYS A 124 -8.70 16.04 27.53
N LEU A 125 -9.14 15.51 26.38
CA LEU A 125 -8.25 14.82 25.45
C LEU A 125 -7.23 15.79 24.84
N VAL A 126 -7.68 16.95 24.37
CA VAL A 126 -6.81 17.99 23.80
C VAL A 126 -5.80 18.48 24.84
N GLU A 127 -6.26 18.79 26.06
CA GLU A 127 -5.41 19.24 27.17
C GLU A 127 -4.34 18.18 27.52
N ALA A 128 -4.71 16.90 27.57
CA ALA A 128 -3.78 15.82 27.89
C ALA A 128 -2.67 15.67 26.84
N LEU A 129 -2.99 15.83 25.55
CA LEU A 129 -2.01 15.80 24.46
C LEU A 129 -1.08 17.02 24.46
N ASP A 130 -1.62 18.21 24.73
CA ASP A 130 -0.83 19.43 24.87
C ASP A 130 0.17 19.33 26.02
N LEU A 131 -0.26 18.78 27.15
CA LEU A 131 0.62 18.54 28.31
C LEU A 131 1.68 17.49 27.98
N ALA A 132 1.32 16.37 27.36
CA ALA A 132 2.28 15.33 26.98
C ALA A 132 3.35 15.87 26.01
N ASN A 133 2.98 16.73 25.07
CA ASN A 133 3.94 17.38 24.16
C ASN A 133 4.88 18.38 24.86
N ARG A 134 4.50 18.94 26.02
CA ARG A 134 5.33 19.87 26.81
C ARG A 134 6.22 19.14 27.82
N ASP A 135 5.74 18.01 28.34
CA ASP A 135 6.35 17.25 29.43
C ASP A 135 7.20 16.06 28.92
N GLU A 136 7.86 16.19 27.76
CA GLU A 136 8.73 15.15 27.18
C GLU A 136 8.04 13.78 26.93
N GLY A 137 6.73 13.80 26.68
CA GLY A 137 5.93 12.63 26.31
C GLY A 137 5.06 12.03 27.41
N GLY A 138 4.70 10.75 27.24
CA GLY A 138 4.01 9.95 28.24
C GLY A 138 2.83 9.12 27.72
N THR A 139 2.07 8.54 28.65
CA THR A 139 0.90 7.70 28.32
C THR A 139 -0.40 8.45 28.62
N ILE A 140 -1.32 8.44 27.68
CA ILE A 140 -2.69 8.92 27.81
C ILE A 140 -3.62 7.72 27.81
N LYS A 141 -4.51 7.64 28.79
CA LYS A 141 -5.48 6.54 28.92
C LYS A 141 -6.89 7.10 28.81
N LEU A 142 -7.60 6.72 27.76
CA LEU A 142 -8.95 7.20 27.48
C LEU A 142 -9.98 6.48 28.35
N ALA A 143 -11.13 7.12 28.55
CA ALA A 143 -12.27 6.51 29.22
C ALA A 143 -12.80 5.32 28.38
N GLU A 144 -13.08 4.21 29.05
CA GLU A 144 -13.52 2.97 28.41
C GLU A 144 -14.81 3.18 27.62
N HIS A 145 -14.83 2.71 26.37
CA HIS A 145 -15.97 2.81 25.44
C HIS A 145 -16.50 4.24 25.19
N CYS A 146 -15.74 5.27 25.54
CA CYS A 146 -16.13 6.65 25.29
C CYS A 146 -16.08 7.00 23.79
N THR A 147 -16.92 7.91 23.35
CA THR A 147 -16.76 8.58 22.05
C THR A 147 -16.31 10.01 22.31
N TYR A 148 -15.15 10.37 21.78
CA TYR A 148 -14.61 11.71 21.77
C TYR A 148 -14.94 12.38 20.43
N GLU A 149 -15.74 13.44 20.47
CA GLU A 149 -16.27 14.14 19.30
C GLU A 149 -15.57 15.49 19.11
N LEU A 150 -14.77 15.59 18.04
CA LEU A 150 -13.98 16.78 17.75
C LEU A 150 -14.70 17.63 16.68
N ASP A 151 -15.12 18.83 17.04
CA ASP A 151 -15.94 19.73 16.20
C ASP A 151 -15.15 20.90 15.58
N PHE A 152 -13.92 21.15 16.03
CA PHE A 152 -13.03 22.20 15.50
C PHE A 152 -11.64 21.69 15.10
N ALA A 153 -11.01 22.44 14.19
CA ALA A 153 -9.61 22.27 13.83
C ALA A 153 -8.71 23.22 14.65
N ASP A 154 -7.61 22.72 15.21
CA ASP A 154 -6.55 23.57 15.73
C ASP A 154 -5.84 24.28 14.58
N LYS A 155 -5.95 25.61 14.59
CA LYS A 155 -5.34 26.50 13.59
C LYS A 155 -3.82 26.35 13.51
N LYS A 156 -3.15 25.82 14.53
CA LYS A 156 -1.69 25.61 14.55
C LYS A 156 -1.29 24.27 13.96
N SER A 157 -2.01 23.19 14.26
CA SER A 157 -1.66 21.84 13.80
C SER A 157 -2.18 21.53 12.38
N GLY A 158 -3.27 22.20 11.97
CA GLY A 158 -4.02 21.85 10.75
C GLY A 158 -4.88 20.60 10.90
N GLY A 159 -5.01 20.07 12.13
CA GLY A 159 -5.86 18.93 12.49
C GLY A 159 -6.65 19.20 13.77
N ALA A 160 -7.46 18.23 14.20
CA ALA A 160 -8.30 18.33 15.39
C ALA A 160 -7.47 18.33 16.68
N LEU A 161 -6.45 17.46 16.73
CA LEU A 161 -5.62 17.27 17.91
C LEU A 161 -4.26 17.99 17.78
N PRO A 162 -3.59 18.32 18.90
CA PRO A 162 -2.25 18.87 18.88
C PRO A 162 -1.28 17.96 18.12
N THR A 163 -0.37 18.56 17.34
CA THR A 163 0.68 17.82 16.65
C THR A 163 1.57 17.07 17.64
N ILE A 164 1.78 15.77 17.40
CA ILE A 164 2.65 14.92 18.20
C ILE A 164 4.11 15.26 17.88
N LYS A 165 4.87 15.65 18.91
CA LYS A 165 6.29 16.04 18.81
C LYS A 165 7.19 15.29 19.80
N GLN A 166 6.59 14.42 20.60
CA GLN A 166 7.23 13.65 21.66
C GLN A 166 6.78 12.19 21.54
N GLU A 167 7.36 11.32 22.34
CA GLU A 167 6.90 9.94 22.49
C GLU A 167 5.59 9.90 23.30
N ILE A 168 4.48 9.63 22.62
CA ILE A 168 3.13 9.62 23.21
C ILE A 168 2.46 8.28 22.93
N THR A 169 2.01 7.60 23.98
CA THR A 169 1.16 6.40 23.88
C THR A 169 -0.28 6.74 24.25
N ILE A 170 -1.24 6.47 23.39
CA ILE A 170 -2.68 6.55 23.66
C ILE A 170 -3.25 5.15 23.81
N LYS A 171 -3.73 4.83 25.02
CA LYS A 171 -4.49 3.61 25.33
C LYS A 171 -5.97 3.93 25.25
N GLY A 172 -6.62 3.40 24.22
CA GLY A 172 -8.00 3.71 23.87
C GLY A 172 -9.05 3.09 24.77
N ASN A 173 -8.81 1.90 25.34
CA ASN A 173 -9.83 1.15 26.08
C ASN A 173 -11.15 1.04 25.28
N ASP A 174 -11.04 0.68 23.99
CA ASP A 174 -12.14 0.59 23.04
C ASP A 174 -12.91 1.91 22.83
N ALA A 175 -12.28 3.05 23.10
CA ALA A 175 -12.85 4.36 22.78
C ALA A 175 -12.84 4.66 21.28
N THR A 176 -13.66 5.64 20.89
CA THR A 176 -13.72 6.19 19.54
C THR A 176 -13.30 7.65 19.56
N ILE A 177 -12.41 8.05 18.64
CA ILE A 177 -12.12 9.45 18.33
C ILE A 177 -12.73 9.74 16.96
N LYS A 178 -13.66 10.68 16.90
CA LYS A 178 -14.45 10.98 15.71
C LYS A 178 -14.45 12.47 15.40
N ARG A 179 -14.38 12.81 14.11
CA ARG A 179 -14.71 14.16 13.63
C ARG A 179 -16.23 14.35 13.66
N ASP A 180 -16.69 15.40 14.33
CA ASP A 180 -18.10 15.82 14.39
C ASP A 180 -18.24 17.28 13.93
N SER A 181 -17.92 17.51 12.65
CA SER A 181 -17.94 18.84 12.06
C SER A 181 -18.34 18.78 10.59
N GLU A 182 -18.81 19.90 10.05
CA GLU A 182 -18.92 20.10 8.59
C GLU A 182 -17.57 20.52 8.00
N ASP A 183 -16.73 21.20 8.79
CA ASP A 183 -15.41 21.65 8.37
C ASP A 183 -14.47 20.44 8.18
N ALA A 184 -13.67 20.47 7.11
CA ALA A 184 -12.69 19.41 6.86
C ALA A 184 -11.42 19.63 7.71
N PHE A 185 -11.10 18.63 8.53
CA PHE A 185 -9.80 18.51 9.17
C PHE A 185 -9.40 17.07 9.45
N ARG A 186 -8.09 16.85 9.45
CA ARG A 186 -7.45 15.60 9.90
C ARG A 186 -7.54 15.43 11.40
N LEU A 187 -7.50 14.21 11.92
CA LEU A 187 -7.49 13.94 13.36
C LEU A 187 -6.08 14.01 13.99
N PHE A 188 -5.10 13.29 13.45
CA PHE A 188 -3.74 13.18 14.01
C PHE A 188 -2.66 13.63 13.04
N ARG A 189 -1.63 14.32 13.57
CA ARG A 189 -0.40 14.65 12.84
C ARG A 189 0.81 14.35 13.72
N VAL A 190 1.76 13.58 13.17
CA VAL A 190 3.05 13.29 13.81
C VAL A 190 4.14 14.02 13.04
N ALA A 191 4.81 14.95 13.72
CA ALA A 191 5.90 15.73 13.13
C ALA A 191 7.24 15.00 13.28
N ASP A 192 8.29 15.58 12.70
CA ASP A 192 9.67 15.14 12.89
C ASP A 192 10.03 15.01 14.39
N GLY A 193 10.59 13.85 14.76
CA GLY A 193 10.93 13.49 16.14
C GLY A 193 9.74 13.08 17.03
N GLY A 194 8.50 13.17 16.54
CA GLY A 194 7.33 12.64 17.23
C GLY A 194 7.20 11.13 17.06
N ASP A 195 6.80 10.43 18.14
CA ASP A 195 6.53 9.00 18.12
C ASP A 195 5.14 8.74 18.74
N LEU A 196 4.19 8.30 17.92
CA LEU A 196 2.83 8.06 18.35
C LEU A 196 2.52 6.56 18.42
N THR A 197 2.21 6.05 19.61
CA THR A 197 1.62 4.72 19.78
C THR A 197 0.13 4.82 20.04
N LEU A 198 -0.68 4.11 19.24
CA LEU A 198 -2.13 4.02 19.34
C LEU A 198 -2.53 2.57 19.66
N LYS A 199 -3.31 2.35 20.73
CA LYS A 199 -3.78 1.02 21.13
C LYS A 199 -5.27 0.96 21.43
N ASP A 200 -5.96 -0.07 20.94
CA ASP A 200 -7.35 -0.39 21.30
C ASP A 200 -8.31 0.80 21.09
N LEU A 201 -8.31 1.40 19.91
CA LEU A 201 -9.20 2.53 19.58
C LEU A 201 -9.74 2.52 18.15
N THR A 202 -10.87 3.20 17.98
CA THR A 202 -11.41 3.54 16.66
C THR A 202 -11.15 5.00 16.34
N ILE A 203 -10.65 5.30 15.14
CA ILE A 203 -10.50 6.64 14.59
C ILE A 203 -11.38 6.73 13.33
N THR A 204 -12.29 7.70 13.29
CA THR A 204 -13.26 7.77 12.20
C THR A 204 -13.67 9.17 11.79
N GLY A 205 -14.01 9.32 10.51
CA GLY A 205 -14.61 10.54 9.96
C GLY A 205 -13.61 11.67 9.71
N GLY A 206 -12.30 11.47 9.94
CA GLY A 206 -11.29 12.48 9.64
C GLY A 206 -11.32 12.87 8.16
N ASN A 207 -11.12 14.14 7.85
CA ASN A 207 -11.23 14.67 6.49
C ASN A 207 -10.09 15.66 6.16
N ALA A 208 -9.08 15.22 5.43
CA ALA A 208 -7.96 16.08 5.04
C ALA A 208 -8.34 16.94 3.81
N ALA A 209 -8.75 18.17 4.11
CA ALA A 209 -9.21 19.22 3.19
C ALA A 209 -10.62 19.06 2.59
N GLU A 210 -11.26 20.19 2.29
CA GLU A 210 -12.56 20.21 1.60
C GLU A 210 -12.39 20.03 0.09
N PHE A 211 -13.31 19.28 -0.52
CA PHE A 211 -13.47 19.22 -1.97
C PHE A 211 -13.83 20.62 -2.51
N LYS A 212 -12.87 21.34 -3.09
CA LYS A 212 -13.12 22.66 -3.70
C LYS A 212 -13.60 22.46 -5.13
N TYR A 213 -14.90 22.59 -5.38
CA TYR A 213 -15.41 22.71 -6.74
C TYR A 213 -14.75 23.91 -7.42
N GLY A 214 -14.00 23.68 -8.51
CA GLY A 214 -13.72 24.74 -9.48
C GLY A 214 -15.04 25.34 -9.97
N PRO A 215 -15.09 26.62 -10.36
CA PRO A 215 -16.35 27.29 -10.68
C PRO A 215 -17.14 26.50 -11.74
N THR A 216 -18.37 26.12 -11.41
CA THR A 216 -19.34 25.55 -12.37
C THR A 216 -19.54 26.53 -13.53
N PRO A 217 -19.29 26.13 -14.79
CA PRO A 217 -19.60 26.98 -15.93
C PRO A 217 -21.13 26.96 -16.14
N GLY A 218 -21.83 27.98 -15.63
CA GLY A 218 -23.23 28.21 -15.95
C GLY A 218 -24.13 28.53 -14.77
N GLY A 219 -23.98 29.72 -14.20
CA GLY A 219 -24.93 30.30 -13.25
C GLY A 219 -24.71 31.81 -13.13
N ALA A 220 -25.35 32.60 -13.98
CA ALA A 220 -25.56 34.04 -13.74
C ALA A 220 -26.41 34.19 -12.46
N GLU A 221 -26.30 35.19 -11.59
CA GLU A 221 -25.86 36.58 -11.69
C GLU A 221 -25.77 37.11 -10.23
N GLY A 222 -24.79 37.95 -9.88
CA GLY A 222 -24.89 38.79 -8.66
C GLY A 222 -23.61 38.98 -7.82
N THR A 223 -23.01 40.15 -7.96
CA THR A 223 -21.93 40.77 -7.14
C THR A 223 -20.52 40.17 -7.21
N GLN A 224 -19.66 40.91 -7.92
CA GLN A 224 -18.23 40.69 -8.05
C GLN A 224 -17.51 40.83 -6.69
N ALA A 225 -17.15 39.69 -6.08
CA ALA A 225 -15.89 39.60 -5.36
C ALA A 225 -14.82 39.17 -6.38
N THR A 226 -13.68 39.85 -6.39
CA THR A 226 -12.52 39.47 -7.21
C THR A 226 -12.19 37.99 -7.00
N PRO A 227 -12.01 37.18 -8.07
CA PRO A 227 -11.71 35.77 -7.91
C PRO A 227 -10.33 35.63 -7.27
N ALA A 228 -10.29 35.22 -6.00
CA ALA A 228 -9.07 34.73 -5.40
C ALA A 228 -8.70 33.45 -6.16
N VAL A 229 -7.59 33.50 -6.90
CA VAL A 229 -6.92 32.29 -7.40
C VAL A 229 -6.80 31.34 -6.19
N PRO A 230 -7.29 30.09 -6.26
CA PRO A 230 -7.11 29.15 -5.18
C PRO A 230 -5.61 29.07 -4.90
N LYS A 231 -5.21 29.44 -3.68
CA LYS A 231 -3.84 29.22 -3.24
C LYS A 231 -3.57 27.73 -3.41
N PRO A 232 -2.51 27.32 -4.14
CA PRO A 232 -2.17 25.92 -4.25
C PRO A 232 -2.03 25.36 -2.84
N ALA A 233 -2.69 24.23 -2.57
CA ALA A 233 -2.54 23.53 -1.31
C ALA A 233 -1.04 23.28 -1.08
N ARG A 234 -0.55 23.51 0.14
CA ARG A 234 0.82 23.13 0.46
C ARG A 234 0.92 21.61 0.34
N LYS A 235 2.04 21.10 -0.17
CA LYS A 235 2.33 19.66 -0.24
C LYS A 235 2.08 19.02 1.15
N GLY A 236 1.27 17.97 1.26
CA GLY A 236 0.90 17.37 2.56
C GLY A 236 -0.41 17.86 3.20
N GLU A 237 -0.97 18.99 2.74
CA GLU A 237 -2.09 19.65 3.44
C GLU A 237 -3.43 18.90 3.30
N ALA A 238 -3.61 18.19 2.18
CA ALA A 238 -4.79 17.39 1.88
C ALA A 238 -4.58 15.86 2.09
N ASP A 239 -3.43 15.46 2.64
CA ASP A 239 -3.06 14.05 2.81
C ASP A 239 -3.41 13.55 4.22
N GLY A 240 -3.75 12.26 4.35
CA GLY A 240 -3.95 11.59 5.64
C GLY A 240 -5.22 12.04 6.36
N GLY A 241 -6.38 11.46 6.03
CA GLY A 241 -7.66 11.84 6.64
C GLY A 241 -7.73 11.59 8.15
N ALA A 242 -7.25 10.42 8.59
CA ALA A 242 -7.09 10.12 10.01
C ALA A 242 -5.72 10.57 10.53
N LEU A 243 -4.64 10.16 9.84
CA LEU A 243 -3.28 10.25 10.33
C LEU A 243 -2.33 10.69 9.21
N LEU A 244 -1.54 11.74 9.48
CA LEU A 244 -0.37 12.11 8.71
C LEU A 244 0.88 11.87 9.56
N VAL A 245 1.80 11.08 9.06
CA VAL A 245 3.14 10.92 9.62
C VAL A 245 4.14 11.60 8.69
N GLU A 246 4.78 12.65 9.19
CA GLU A 246 5.76 13.42 8.43
C GLU A 246 7.13 12.75 8.41
N HIS A 247 8.03 13.24 7.56
CA HIS A 247 9.43 12.82 7.57
C HIS A 247 10.02 12.95 8.98
N GLY A 248 10.69 11.90 9.45
CA GLY A 248 11.26 11.84 10.80
C GLY A 248 10.28 11.52 11.92
N GLY A 249 8.97 11.45 11.64
CA GLY A 249 7.96 10.96 12.59
C GLY A 249 7.75 9.44 12.51
N SER A 250 7.26 8.85 13.59
CA SER A 250 6.87 7.44 13.69
C SER A 250 5.47 7.26 14.26
N ALA A 251 4.75 6.24 13.79
CA ALA A 251 3.51 5.80 14.40
C ALA A 251 3.41 4.27 14.49
N HIS A 252 2.97 3.76 15.64
CA HIS A 252 2.71 2.35 15.89
C HIS A 252 1.24 2.15 16.26
N LEU A 253 0.50 1.39 15.46
CA LEU A 253 -0.93 1.13 15.62
C LEU A 253 -1.13 -0.33 16.00
N GLU A 254 -1.66 -0.58 17.20
CA GLU A 254 -1.98 -1.93 17.69
C GLU A 254 -3.49 -2.04 17.99
N LYS A 255 -4.19 -2.95 17.33
CA LYS A 255 -5.65 -3.14 17.51
C LYS A 255 -6.45 -1.84 17.30
N VAL A 256 -6.06 -1.09 16.29
CA VAL A 256 -6.72 0.16 15.90
C VAL A 256 -7.66 -0.10 14.73
N ARG A 257 -8.77 0.64 14.70
CA ARG A 257 -9.68 0.70 13.54
C ARG A 257 -9.66 2.11 12.93
N LEU A 258 -9.18 2.25 11.70
CA LEU A 258 -9.25 3.48 10.92
C LEU A 258 -10.36 3.36 9.89
N ILE A 259 -11.49 4.03 10.12
CA ILE A 259 -12.73 3.80 9.36
C ILE A 259 -13.32 5.09 8.80
N ARG A 260 -13.79 5.08 7.54
CA ARG A 260 -14.54 6.20 6.94
C ARG A 260 -13.80 7.53 7.04
N ASN A 261 -12.50 7.52 6.79
CA ASN A 261 -11.70 8.72 6.69
C ASN A 261 -11.53 9.13 5.23
N ASN A 262 -11.44 10.43 5.00
CA ASN A 262 -11.35 11.04 3.68
C ASN A 262 -10.09 11.90 3.57
N ALA A 263 -9.44 11.86 2.42
CA ALA A 263 -8.38 12.78 2.05
C ALA A 263 -8.59 13.23 0.62
N GLU A 264 -8.58 14.54 0.36
CA GLU A 264 -8.62 15.04 -1.02
C GLU A 264 -7.31 14.74 -1.77
N GLY A 265 -6.21 14.62 -1.03
CA GLY A 265 -4.93 14.14 -1.52
C GLY A 265 -4.79 12.62 -1.42
N ASN A 266 -3.67 12.19 -0.85
CA ASN A 266 -3.26 10.80 -0.71
C ASN A 266 -3.53 10.27 0.70
N GLY A 267 -3.73 8.96 0.83
CA GLY A 267 -3.83 8.30 2.12
C GLY A 267 -5.14 8.63 2.83
N GLY A 268 -6.24 8.01 2.41
CA GLY A 268 -7.57 8.30 2.98
C GLY A 268 -7.62 8.12 4.49
N ALA A 269 -7.00 7.06 5.00
CA ALA A 269 -6.71 6.92 6.43
C ALA A 269 -5.33 7.47 6.80
N ILE A 270 -4.28 6.90 6.19
CA ILE A 270 -2.89 7.16 6.57
C ILE A 270 -2.12 7.72 5.38
N ALA A 271 -1.49 8.88 5.56
CA ALA A 271 -0.40 9.33 4.71
C ALA A 271 0.92 9.21 5.46
N ASN A 272 1.82 8.38 4.94
CA ASN A 272 3.09 8.07 5.58
C ASN A 272 4.28 8.59 4.77
N TYR A 273 4.94 9.61 5.32
CA TYR A 273 6.24 10.13 4.87
C TYR A 273 7.38 9.78 5.85
N GLY A 274 7.07 9.09 6.96
CA GLY A 274 8.00 8.66 7.98
C GLY A 274 7.99 7.14 8.16
N ARG A 275 7.69 6.66 9.37
CA ARG A 275 7.53 5.22 9.66
C ARG A 275 6.16 4.94 10.22
N VAL A 276 5.48 3.93 9.66
CA VAL A 276 4.21 3.43 10.20
C VAL A 276 4.28 1.92 10.35
N ASP A 277 4.00 1.44 11.55
CA ASP A 277 3.83 0.02 11.87
C ASP A 277 2.37 -0.25 12.26
N VAL A 278 1.70 -1.15 11.55
CA VAL A 278 0.29 -1.51 11.74
C VAL A 278 0.18 -2.97 12.15
N GLU A 279 -0.26 -3.24 13.38
CA GLU A 279 -0.41 -4.57 13.93
C GLU A 279 -1.85 -4.83 14.41
N GLN A 280 -2.40 -6.00 14.05
CA GLN A 280 -3.72 -6.47 14.49
C GLN A 280 -4.86 -5.45 14.26
N SER A 281 -4.73 -4.64 13.23
CA SER A 281 -5.56 -3.46 13.00
C SER A 281 -6.40 -3.58 11.73
N VAL A 282 -7.37 -2.68 11.58
CA VAL A 282 -8.28 -2.62 10.44
C VAL A 282 -8.27 -1.22 9.83
N ILE A 283 -8.02 -1.13 8.53
CA ILE A 283 -8.13 0.10 7.72
C ILE A 283 -9.24 -0.15 6.70
N GLU A 284 -10.40 0.46 6.93
CA GLU A 284 -11.67 0.09 6.28
C GLU A 284 -12.47 1.30 5.79
N ASP A 285 -13.09 1.19 4.61
CA ASP A 285 -13.99 2.21 4.05
C ASP A 285 -13.38 3.63 3.98
N ASN A 286 -12.08 3.74 3.71
CA ASN A 286 -11.42 5.05 3.59
C ASN A 286 -11.34 5.48 2.12
N HIS A 287 -11.32 6.80 1.90
CA HIS A 287 -11.28 7.40 0.58
C HIS A 287 -10.13 8.39 0.41
N ALA A 288 -9.38 8.26 -0.68
CA ALA A 288 -8.42 9.25 -1.15
C ALA A 288 -8.82 9.76 -2.54
N GLY A 289 -8.73 11.07 -2.77
CA GLY A 289 -8.89 11.66 -4.10
C GLY A 289 -7.76 11.26 -5.06
N HIS A 290 -6.55 11.08 -4.54
CA HIS A 290 -5.37 10.66 -5.28
C HIS A 290 -5.03 9.19 -4.97
N GLY A 291 -3.79 8.89 -4.55
CA GLY A 291 -3.32 7.53 -4.33
C GLY A 291 -3.50 7.05 -2.89
N GLY A 292 -3.67 5.74 -2.70
CA GLY A 292 -3.69 5.13 -1.37
C GLY A 292 -5.01 5.37 -0.64
N GLY A 293 -6.09 4.77 -1.12
CA GLY A 293 -7.42 4.94 -0.53
C GLY A 293 -7.44 4.62 0.97
N GLY A 294 -6.73 3.57 1.37
CA GLY A 294 -6.41 3.30 2.77
C GLY A 294 -5.12 4.00 3.19
N VAL A 295 -4.01 3.59 2.58
CA VAL A 295 -2.66 4.03 2.96
C VAL A 295 -1.88 4.55 1.77
N PHE A 296 -1.32 5.74 1.90
CA PHE A 296 -0.25 6.22 1.04
C PHE A 296 1.08 6.10 1.76
N ASN A 297 2.08 5.52 1.11
CA ASN A 297 3.41 5.31 1.65
C ASN A 297 4.48 5.89 0.71
N ALA A 298 5.28 6.83 1.23
CA ALA A 298 6.47 7.35 0.57
C ALA A 298 7.76 7.03 1.37
N ALA A 299 7.66 6.22 2.42
CA ALA A 299 8.76 5.86 3.29
C ALA A 299 8.61 4.41 3.76
N LEU A 300 8.56 4.10 5.07
CA LEU A 300 8.49 2.71 5.54
C LEU A 300 7.13 2.37 6.15
N LEU A 301 6.50 1.34 5.61
CA LEU A 301 5.25 0.77 6.08
C LEU A 301 5.42 -0.71 6.40
N SER A 302 5.09 -1.11 7.63
CA SER A 302 4.96 -2.52 8.04
C SER A 302 3.51 -2.83 8.43
N VAL A 303 2.95 -3.93 7.93
CA VAL A 303 1.56 -4.34 8.20
C VAL A 303 1.50 -5.81 8.59
N GLU A 304 1.26 -6.10 9.87
CA GLU A 304 1.19 -7.46 10.40
C GLU A 304 -0.20 -7.81 10.94
N LYS A 305 -0.70 -9.02 10.61
CA LYS A 305 -1.97 -9.58 11.15
C LYS A 305 -3.16 -8.63 11.01
N SER A 306 -3.17 -7.83 9.95
CA SER A 306 -4.09 -6.71 9.79
C SER A 306 -4.94 -6.84 8.53
N ARG A 307 -5.92 -5.96 8.40
CA ARG A 307 -6.86 -5.93 7.26
C ARG A 307 -6.91 -4.54 6.65
N ILE A 308 -6.67 -4.44 5.35
CA ILE A 308 -6.86 -3.22 4.55
C ILE A 308 -7.96 -3.51 3.54
N VAL A 309 -9.17 -3.07 3.86
CA VAL A 309 -10.39 -3.53 3.19
C VAL A 309 -11.30 -2.42 2.73
N ASP A 310 -11.93 -2.61 1.57
CA ASP A 310 -13.01 -1.75 1.07
C ASP A 310 -12.63 -0.26 0.95
N ASN A 311 -11.35 0.04 0.75
CA ASN A 311 -10.87 1.40 0.56
C ASN A 311 -10.91 1.80 -0.93
N THR A 312 -11.09 3.09 -1.19
CA THR A 312 -11.24 3.62 -2.55
C THR A 312 -10.27 4.77 -2.83
N ALA A 313 -9.52 4.67 -3.92
CA ALA A 313 -8.67 5.74 -4.44
C ALA A 313 -9.24 6.29 -5.75
N GLY A 314 -9.29 7.61 -5.89
CA GLY A 314 -9.61 8.27 -7.16
C GLY A 314 -8.54 8.01 -8.24
N ASP A 315 -7.29 7.75 -7.81
CA ASP A 315 -6.18 7.45 -8.70
C ASP A 315 -5.70 6.00 -8.55
N SER A 316 -4.48 5.75 -8.06
CA SER A 316 -3.89 4.39 -7.96
C SER A 316 -3.79 3.89 -6.52
N GLY A 317 -3.78 2.57 -6.31
CA GLY A 317 -3.62 2.00 -4.97
C GLY A 317 -4.86 2.14 -4.11
N GLY A 318 -5.93 1.41 -4.44
CA GLY A 318 -7.20 1.49 -3.70
C GLY A 318 -7.01 1.18 -2.22
N GLY A 319 -6.25 0.13 -1.91
CA GLY A 319 -5.81 -0.17 -0.55
C GLY A 319 -4.55 0.60 -0.18
N ILE A 320 -3.45 0.31 -0.89
CA ILE A 320 -2.13 0.91 -0.64
C ILE A 320 -1.57 1.51 -1.94
N ALA A 321 -1.07 2.73 -1.86
CA ALA A 321 -0.15 3.29 -2.86
C ALA A 321 1.25 3.46 -2.25
N ASN A 322 2.27 2.92 -2.92
CA ASN A 322 3.66 3.00 -2.52
C ASN A 322 4.49 3.77 -3.55
N GLY A 323 5.22 4.79 -3.09
CA GLY A 323 5.94 5.72 -3.97
C GLY A 323 5.01 6.75 -4.61
N LYS A 324 5.55 7.50 -5.58
CA LYS A 324 4.77 8.52 -6.30
C LYS A 324 3.64 7.88 -7.11
N ALA A 325 2.39 8.09 -6.69
CA ALA A 325 1.27 8.02 -7.63
C ALA A 325 1.51 9.09 -8.69
N HIS A 326 1.39 8.74 -9.98
CA HIS A 326 1.69 9.64 -11.10
C HIS A 326 0.77 10.86 -11.09
N ASP A 327 1.16 11.88 -10.33
CA ASP A 327 0.50 13.18 -10.35
C ASP A 327 0.86 13.84 -11.68
N LYS A 328 -0.13 14.01 -12.56
CA LYS A 328 0.06 14.59 -13.90
C LYS A 328 0.49 16.06 -13.83
N ASP A 329 0.39 16.67 -12.65
CA ASP A 329 0.75 18.05 -12.36
C ASP A 329 2.07 18.17 -11.57
N ALA A 330 2.76 17.06 -11.26
CA ALA A 330 4.10 17.14 -10.70
C ALA A 330 5.11 17.53 -11.80
N PRO A 331 5.91 18.61 -11.62
CA PRO A 331 6.91 19.01 -12.60
C PRO A 331 7.84 17.83 -12.91
N HIS A 332 8.11 17.62 -14.20
CA HIS A 332 9.06 16.63 -14.70
C HIS A 332 10.41 16.68 -13.95
N PRO A 333 11.09 15.52 -13.79
CA PRO A 333 12.38 15.44 -13.12
C PRO A 333 13.42 16.19 -13.95
N GLY A 334 13.84 17.34 -13.44
CA GLY A 334 14.79 18.23 -14.10
C GLY A 334 15.74 18.93 -13.13
N GLU A 335 15.78 18.53 -11.86
CA GLU A 335 16.86 18.92 -10.96
C GLU A 335 17.86 17.76 -10.86
N PRO A 336 19.02 17.85 -11.51
CA PRO A 336 20.10 16.90 -11.31
C PRO A 336 20.69 17.16 -9.92
N GLY A 337 20.28 16.37 -8.93
CA GLY A 337 20.90 16.45 -7.60
C GLY A 337 20.21 15.78 -6.41
N ASP A 338 18.99 15.24 -6.50
CA ASP A 338 18.29 14.75 -5.29
C ASP A 338 18.42 13.24 -5.00
N GLY A 339 18.85 12.42 -5.97
CA GLY A 339 19.18 11.00 -5.73
C GLY A 339 18.11 10.22 -4.97
N HIS A 340 16.84 10.64 -5.03
CA HIS A 340 15.75 10.02 -4.30
C HIS A 340 15.27 8.80 -5.07
N GLN A 341 15.44 7.63 -4.45
CA GLN A 341 14.63 6.45 -4.72
C GLN A 341 13.18 6.87 -4.46
N ASP A 342 12.40 7.13 -5.51
CA ASP A 342 11.05 7.70 -5.43
C ASP A 342 9.99 6.72 -4.87
N GLY A 343 10.40 5.51 -4.46
CA GLY A 343 9.54 4.45 -3.93
C GLY A 343 9.76 4.18 -2.45
N GLY A 344 8.67 4.03 -1.70
CA GLY A 344 8.69 3.56 -0.32
C GLY A 344 8.96 2.05 -0.22
N SER A 345 9.08 1.56 1.01
CA SER A 345 9.15 0.14 1.34
C SER A 345 7.88 -0.30 2.07
N VAL A 346 7.29 -1.40 1.60
CA VAL A 346 6.08 -2.01 2.16
C VAL A 346 6.38 -3.46 2.50
N ASP A 347 6.23 -3.85 3.77
CA ASP A 347 6.22 -5.25 4.22
C ASP A 347 4.85 -5.60 4.79
N ILE A 348 4.18 -6.59 4.22
CA ILE A 348 2.86 -7.06 4.63
C ILE A 348 2.96 -8.53 5.02
N ARG A 349 2.70 -8.87 6.28
CA ARG A 349 2.79 -10.26 6.77
C ARG A 349 1.48 -10.70 7.44
N ARG A 350 0.99 -11.88 7.07
CA ARG A 350 -0.22 -12.48 7.70
C ARG A 350 -1.45 -11.57 7.64
N SER A 351 -1.54 -10.77 6.60
CA SER A 351 -2.54 -9.72 6.45
C SER A 351 -3.37 -9.90 5.19
N VAL A 352 -4.49 -9.19 5.12
CA VAL A 352 -5.42 -9.24 3.98
C VAL A 352 -5.59 -7.85 3.38
N VAL A 353 -5.39 -7.74 2.06
CA VAL A 353 -5.73 -6.56 1.24
C VAL A 353 -6.89 -6.94 0.34
N ALA A 354 -8.11 -6.50 0.66
CA ALA A 354 -9.29 -7.00 -0.04
C ALA A 354 -10.41 -6.00 -0.30
N GLY A 355 -11.15 -6.18 -1.40
CA GLY A 355 -12.31 -5.34 -1.71
C GLY A 355 -11.97 -3.89 -2.06
N ASN A 356 -10.69 -3.56 -2.23
CA ASN A 356 -10.28 -2.19 -2.50
C ASN A 356 -10.44 -1.83 -3.99
N SER A 357 -10.68 -0.54 -4.27
CA SER A 357 -10.95 -0.04 -5.62
C SER A 357 -10.09 1.16 -5.98
N ALA A 358 -9.51 1.17 -7.19
CA ALA A 358 -8.71 2.28 -7.72
C ALA A 358 -9.27 2.78 -9.07
N GLY A 359 -9.28 4.10 -9.26
CA GLY A 359 -9.64 4.75 -10.52
C GLY A 359 -8.65 4.52 -11.67
N HIS A 360 -7.42 4.14 -11.36
CA HIS A 360 -6.39 3.75 -12.32
C HIS A 360 -5.81 2.37 -11.95
N ASN A 361 -4.56 2.32 -11.48
CA ASN A 361 -3.82 1.06 -11.33
C ASN A 361 -3.80 0.55 -9.89
N GLY A 362 -3.58 -0.75 -9.69
CA GLY A 362 -3.35 -1.32 -8.36
C GLY A 362 -4.59 -1.23 -7.48
N GLY A 363 -5.63 -2.02 -7.77
CA GLY A 363 -6.86 -1.99 -6.98
C GLY A 363 -6.58 -2.27 -5.50
N GLY A 364 -5.76 -3.29 -5.23
CA GLY A 364 -5.28 -3.61 -3.89
C GLY A 364 -4.04 -2.79 -3.52
N LEU A 365 -2.98 -2.97 -4.30
CA LEU A 365 -1.68 -2.31 -4.09
C LEU A 365 -1.13 -1.77 -5.41
N PHE A 366 -0.71 -0.51 -5.39
CA PHE A 366 0.08 0.12 -6.43
C PHE A 366 1.47 0.43 -5.88
N SER A 367 2.52 0.14 -6.63
CA SER A 367 3.88 0.55 -6.33
C SER A 367 4.58 1.11 -7.55
N PHE A 368 5.23 2.25 -7.36
CA PHE A 368 6.13 2.86 -8.31
C PHE A 368 7.49 3.06 -7.65
N SER A 369 8.50 2.36 -8.18
CA SER A 369 9.81 2.22 -7.55
C SER A 369 9.76 1.54 -6.16
N GLY A 370 10.91 1.34 -5.53
CA GLY A 370 11.02 0.82 -4.16
C GLY A 370 10.79 -0.69 -4.01
N PHE A 371 10.33 -1.11 -2.85
CA PHE A 371 10.22 -2.53 -2.45
C PHE A 371 8.84 -2.87 -1.91
N VAL A 372 8.31 -4.02 -2.32
CA VAL A 372 7.06 -4.58 -1.80
C VAL A 372 7.27 -6.05 -1.50
N ALA A 373 7.16 -6.42 -0.21
CA ALA A 373 7.04 -7.81 0.22
C ALA A 373 5.65 -8.08 0.78
N ILE A 374 5.04 -9.18 0.34
CA ILE A 374 3.84 -9.72 0.96
C ILE A 374 4.09 -11.18 1.29
N SER A 375 3.83 -11.59 2.53
CA SER A 375 3.97 -12.97 2.95
C SER A 375 2.82 -13.51 3.79
N TYR A 376 2.48 -14.79 3.58
CA TYR A 376 1.44 -15.51 4.34
C TYR A 376 0.08 -14.80 4.36
N GLY A 377 -0.29 -14.14 3.26
CA GLY A 377 -1.43 -13.22 3.21
C GLY A 377 -2.34 -13.44 2.00
N ALA A 378 -3.28 -12.52 1.81
CA ALA A 378 -4.18 -12.54 0.66
C ALA A 378 -4.36 -11.14 0.05
N VAL A 379 -4.37 -11.09 -1.28
CA VAL A 379 -4.79 -9.95 -2.09
C VAL A 379 -6.04 -10.37 -2.85
N ASP A 380 -7.22 -9.97 -2.36
CA ASP A 380 -8.49 -10.60 -2.74
C ASP A 380 -9.61 -9.62 -3.15
N ARG A 381 -10.32 -9.87 -4.25
CA ARG A 381 -11.46 -9.03 -4.71
C ARG A 381 -11.14 -7.56 -4.91
N ASN A 382 -9.91 -7.22 -5.28
CA ASN A 382 -9.58 -5.83 -5.55
C ASN A 382 -9.85 -5.46 -7.01
N ARG A 383 -10.17 -4.19 -7.26
CA ARG A 383 -10.59 -3.69 -8.58
C ARG A 383 -9.76 -2.49 -9.03
N ALA A 384 -9.23 -2.55 -10.24
CA ALA A 384 -8.57 -1.45 -10.92
C ALA A 384 -9.35 -1.08 -12.20
N CYS A 385 -9.60 0.20 -12.42
CA CYS A 385 -10.18 0.70 -13.67
C CYS A 385 -9.17 0.78 -14.82
N ALA A 386 -7.87 0.60 -14.53
CA ALA A 386 -6.83 0.32 -15.51
C ALA A 386 -6.24 -1.08 -15.23
N SER A 387 -4.97 -1.18 -14.85
CA SER A 387 -4.23 -2.44 -14.75
C SER A 387 -3.87 -2.82 -13.31
N GLY A 388 -3.55 -4.10 -13.06
CA GLY A 388 -3.14 -4.58 -11.75
C GLY A 388 -4.29 -4.58 -10.76
N GLY A 389 -5.30 -5.42 -11.00
CA GLY A 389 -6.48 -5.47 -10.13
C GLY A 389 -6.10 -5.75 -8.68
N GLY A 390 -5.20 -6.72 -8.47
CA GLY A 390 -4.59 -7.01 -7.16
C GLY A 390 -3.38 -6.11 -6.90
N VAL A 391 -2.29 -6.37 -7.62
CA VAL A 391 -1.00 -5.68 -7.45
C VAL A 391 -0.55 -5.08 -8.79
N TYR A 392 -0.14 -3.82 -8.77
CA TYR A 392 0.57 -3.17 -9.86
C TYR A 392 1.96 -2.75 -9.39
N ALA A 393 3.00 -3.39 -9.92
CA ALA A 393 4.39 -3.10 -9.61
C ALA A 393 5.09 -2.53 -10.86
N ASN A 394 5.51 -1.27 -10.78
CA ASN A 394 6.35 -0.63 -11.78
C ASN A 394 7.67 -0.22 -11.16
N ASP A 395 8.78 -0.58 -11.79
CA ASP A 395 10.14 -0.31 -11.30
C ASP A 395 10.38 -0.81 -9.85
N THR A 396 9.58 -1.78 -9.40
CA THR A 396 9.50 -2.22 -8.01
C THR A 396 10.17 -3.59 -7.86
N ASP A 397 10.92 -3.77 -6.77
CA ASP A 397 11.33 -5.09 -6.31
C ASP A 397 10.12 -5.75 -5.59
N LEU A 398 9.40 -6.62 -6.30
CA LEU A 398 8.20 -7.29 -5.81
C LEU A 398 8.52 -8.70 -5.32
N ASP A 399 8.17 -9.02 -4.08
CA ASP A 399 8.30 -10.35 -3.49
C ASP A 399 6.96 -10.83 -2.90
N LEU A 400 6.40 -11.90 -3.44
CA LEU A 400 5.18 -12.54 -2.95
C LEU A 400 5.49 -13.97 -2.51
N ASP A 401 5.39 -14.25 -1.21
CA ASP A 401 5.71 -15.55 -0.63
C ASP A 401 4.52 -16.12 0.15
N HIS A 402 4.01 -17.31 -0.22
CA HIS A 402 2.82 -17.87 0.43
C HIS A 402 1.59 -16.94 0.38
N VAL A 403 1.35 -16.31 -0.78
CA VAL A 403 0.25 -15.33 -0.97
C VAL A 403 -0.85 -15.90 -1.86
N ALA A 404 -2.09 -15.68 -1.47
CA ALA A 404 -3.25 -15.90 -2.33
C ALA A 404 -3.65 -14.59 -3.03
N VAL A 405 -3.35 -14.46 -4.32
CA VAL A 405 -3.81 -13.35 -5.17
C VAL A 405 -5.04 -13.82 -5.94
N THR A 406 -6.24 -13.53 -5.42
CA THR A 406 -7.47 -14.13 -5.93
C THR A 406 -8.59 -13.17 -6.27
N ARG A 407 -9.37 -13.51 -7.29
CA ARG A 407 -10.63 -12.82 -7.62
C ARG A 407 -10.48 -11.31 -7.84
N ASN A 408 -9.30 -10.86 -8.24
CA ASN A 408 -9.03 -9.47 -8.55
C ASN A 408 -9.43 -9.15 -10.00
N HIS A 409 -9.76 -7.90 -10.26
CA HIS A 409 -10.26 -7.45 -11.55
C HIS A 409 -9.55 -6.19 -12.04
N ALA A 410 -9.03 -6.24 -13.26
CA ALA A 410 -8.52 -5.09 -14.00
C ALA A 410 -9.33 -4.89 -15.28
N VAL A 411 -9.63 -3.64 -15.64
CA VAL A 411 -10.28 -3.34 -16.92
C VAL A 411 -9.32 -3.54 -18.09
N THR A 412 -8.03 -3.28 -17.90
CA THR A 412 -7.02 -3.44 -18.96
C THR A 412 -6.18 -4.70 -18.75
N ASP A 413 -5.09 -4.66 -17.99
CA ASP A 413 -4.11 -5.75 -17.95
C ASP A 413 -3.79 -6.21 -16.53
N GLY A 414 -3.37 -7.45 -16.37
CA GLY A 414 -2.91 -7.98 -15.08
C GLY A 414 -4.02 -7.99 -14.05
N GLY A 415 -4.99 -8.89 -14.19
CA GLY A 415 -6.11 -8.97 -13.26
C GLY A 415 -5.63 -9.22 -11.83
N GLY A 416 -4.69 -10.15 -11.66
CA GLY A 416 -4.00 -10.41 -10.40
C GLY A 416 -2.81 -9.48 -10.20
N VAL A 417 -1.75 -9.67 -10.99
CA VAL A 417 -0.45 -8.99 -10.82
C VAL A 417 0.01 -8.37 -12.14
N VAL A 418 0.53 -7.15 -12.07
CA VAL A 418 1.37 -6.53 -13.11
C VAL A 418 2.77 -6.38 -12.55
N ASN A 419 3.77 -6.86 -13.30
CA ASN A 419 5.19 -6.58 -13.09
C ASN A 419 5.75 -5.88 -14.33
N SER A 420 6.30 -4.69 -14.14
CA SER A 420 6.83 -3.85 -15.22
C SER A 420 8.06 -3.08 -14.73
N GLY A 421 9.04 -2.84 -15.60
CA GLY A 421 10.16 -1.94 -15.26
C GLY A 421 9.85 -0.49 -15.55
N GLY A 422 10.81 0.38 -15.20
CA GLY A 422 10.74 1.80 -15.49
C GLY A 422 10.76 2.11 -16.99
N GLU A 423 10.01 3.14 -17.40
CA GLU A 423 10.11 3.65 -18.77
C GLU A 423 11.51 4.23 -19.03
N ARG A 424 12.09 3.88 -20.18
CA ARG A 424 13.34 4.51 -20.65
C ARG A 424 13.04 5.93 -21.11
N TRP A 425 13.23 6.91 -20.23
CA TRP A 425 13.06 8.31 -20.59
C TRP A 425 14.16 8.76 -21.56
N VAL A 426 13.75 9.34 -22.68
CA VAL A 426 14.66 10.01 -23.62
C VAL A 426 14.79 11.45 -23.16
N VAL A 427 16.00 11.84 -22.77
CA VAL A 427 16.31 13.24 -22.47
C VAL A 427 16.47 13.95 -23.80
N VAL A 428 15.52 14.83 -24.13
CA VAL A 428 15.68 15.77 -25.26
C VAL A 428 16.46 16.97 -24.73
N THR A 429 17.71 17.09 -25.11
CA THR A 429 18.53 18.25 -24.76
C THR A 429 18.08 19.47 -25.55
N SER A 430 18.33 20.66 -25.01
CA SER A 430 17.92 21.95 -25.59
C SER A 430 18.51 22.26 -26.98
N ASP A 431 19.46 21.46 -27.46
CA ASP A 431 20.04 21.51 -28.81
C ASP A 431 19.30 20.60 -29.82
N GLY A 432 18.20 19.96 -29.41
CA GLY A 432 17.42 19.06 -30.24
C GLY A 432 18.03 17.66 -30.39
N THR A 433 19.12 17.36 -29.68
CA THR A 433 19.63 15.99 -29.60
C THR A 433 18.84 15.19 -28.55
N SER A 434 18.51 13.95 -28.89
CA SER A 434 17.82 13.03 -28.00
C SER A 434 18.85 12.04 -27.49
N THR A 435 19.29 12.19 -26.24
CA THR A 435 20.08 11.17 -25.57
C THR A 435 19.11 10.31 -24.77
N ALA A 436 19.07 9.00 -25.04
CA ALA A 436 18.45 8.09 -24.08
C ALA A 436 19.13 8.34 -22.74
N SER A 437 18.35 8.51 -21.66
CA SER A 437 18.94 8.61 -20.32
C SER A 437 19.89 7.43 -20.13
N ALA A 438 21.11 7.72 -19.66
CA ALA A 438 22.09 6.69 -19.31
C ALA A 438 21.66 5.88 -18.07
N ASP A 439 20.62 6.35 -17.36
CA ASP A 439 19.92 5.55 -16.39
C ASP A 439 19.08 4.52 -17.13
N ASN A 440 19.69 3.35 -17.31
CA ASN A 440 19.00 2.14 -17.68
C ASN A 440 17.85 1.98 -16.67
N GLY A 441 16.61 2.28 -17.08
CA GLY A 441 15.44 2.05 -16.23
C GLY A 441 15.58 0.66 -15.61
N ARG A 442 15.53 0.59 -14.28
CA ARG A 442 15.79 -0.66 -13.58
C ARG A 442 14.74 -1.66 -14.08
N ALA A 443 15.21 -2.84 -14.50
CA ALA A 443 14.27 -3.89 -14.89
C ALA A 443 13.39 -4.18 -13.66
N GLY A 444 12.07 -4.21 -13.83
CA GLY A 444 11.19 -4.61 -12.73
C GLY A 444 11.54 -6.02 -12.31
N HIS A 445 11.90 -6.24 -11.04
CA HIS A 445 12.28 -7.56 -10.54
C HIS A 445 11.15 -8.09 -9.66
N GLY A 446 10.49 -9.15 -10.13
CA GLY A 446 9.47 -9.85 -9.38
C GLY A 446 9.91 -11.26 -8.99
N ALA A 447 9.60 -11.66 -7.76
CA ALA A 447 9.64 -13.04 -7.30
C ALA A 447 8.28 -13.41 -6.71
N ILE A 448 7.75 -14.55 -7.13
CA ILE A 448 6.53 -15.12 -6.56
C ILE A 448 6.82 -16.59 -6.24
N ALA A 449 6.72 -16.94 -4.95
CA ALA A 449 7.03 -18.25 -4.43
C ALA A 449 5.86 -18.82 -3.62
N ASP A 450 5.62 -20.13 -3.75
CA ASP A 450 4.70 -20.91 -2.91
C ASP A 450 3.28 -20.30 -2.83
N SER A 451 2.88 -19.66 -3.92
CA SER A 451 1.71 -18.77 -3.96
C SER A 451 0.62 -19.30 -4.88
N ARG A 452 -0.57 -18.71 -4.80
CA ARG A 452 -1.69 -19.01 -5.69
C ARG A 452 -2.24 -17.74 -6.33
N ILE A 453 -2.24 -17.71 -7.65
CA ILE A 453 -2.82 -16.64 -8.47
C ILE A 453 -4.03 -17.21 -9.18
N ALA A 454 -5.22 -16.96 -8.65
CA ALA A 454 -6.41 -17.65 -9.12
C ALA A 454 -7.67 -16.80 -9.29
N ASP A 455 -8.45 -17.18 -10.28
CA ASP A 455 -9.78 -16.62 -10.54
C ASP A 455 -9.76 -15.09 -10.76
N ASN A 456 -8.61 -14.55 -11.21
CA ASN A 456 -8.45 -13.14 -11.52
C ASN A 456 -8.89 -12.86 -12.98
N THR A 457 -9.29 -11.61 -13.24
CA THR A 457 -9.83 -11.21 -14.53
C THR A 457 -9.21 -9.91 -15.04
N ALA A 458 -8.85 -9.88 -16.32
CA ALA A 458 -8.40 -8.69 -17.03
C ALA A 458 -9.22 -8.48 -18.30
N GLY A 459 -9.50 -7.24 -18.70
CA GLY A 459 -10.23 -7.00 -19.96
C GLY A 459 -9.39 -7.20 -21.22
N ARG A 460 -8.06 -7.19 -21.11
CA ARG A 460 -7.13 -7.27 -22.24
C ARG A 460 -6.09 -8.38 -22.05
N PHE A 461 -5.01 -8.17 -21.29
CA PHE A 461 -3.94 -9.17 -21.21
C PHE A 461 -3.63 -9.61 -19.79
N GLY A 462 -3.25 -10.88 -19.62
CA GLY A 462 -2.72 -11.38 -18.35
C GLY A 462 -3.79 -11.43 -17.27
N GLY A 463 -4.74 -12.36 -17.36
CA GLY A 463 -5.82 -12.45 -16.37
C GLY A 463 -5.26 -12.68 -14.97
N GLY A 464 -4.28 -13.58 -14.86
CA GLY A 464 -3.49 -13.78 -13.65
C GLY A 464 -2.35 -12.78 -13.57
N ILE A 465 -1.42 -12.84 -14.53
CA ILE A 465 -0.17 -12.08 -14.52
C ILE A 465 0.05 -11.37 -15.86
N PHE A 466 0.43 -10.10 -15.79
CA PHE A 466 1.08 -9.38 -16.86
C PHE A 466 2.54 -9.11 -16.47
N ASN A 467 3.49 -9.51 -17.30
CA ASN A 467 4.92 -9.22 -17.10
C ASN A 467 5.49 -8.49 -18.33
N GLY A 468 6.13 -7.34 -18.12
CA GLY A 468 6.86 -6.62 -19.17
C GLY A 468 6.36 -5.20 -19.46
N GLU A 469 6.51 -4.75 -20.71
CA GLU A 469 6.23 -3.38 -21.14
C GLU A 469 4.74 -3.03 -21.11
N THR A 470 4.38 -2.05 -20.28
CA THR A 470 3.04 -1.47 -20.18
C THR A 470 2.92 -0.34 -21.20
N GLY A 471 1.95 -0.39 -22.13
CA GLY A 471 1.79 0.65 -23.15
C GLY A 471 1.01 0.19 -24.38
N LYS A 472 1.37 0.73 -25.56
CA LYS A 472 0.87 0.23 -26.86
C LYS A 472 1.49 -1.14 -27.11
N VAL A 473 0.77 -2.17 -26.68
CA VAL A 473 1.08 -3.57 -26.95
C VAL A 473 0.62 -3.89 -28.38
N ASP A 474 1.57 -3.92 -29.32
CA ASP A 474 1.35 -4.42 -30.67
C ASP A 474 1.71 -5.91 -30.73
N VAL A 475 0.75 -6.75 -31.09
CA VAL A 475 0.97 -8.19 -31.30
C VAL A 475 1.15 -8.43 -32.81
N ALA A 476 2.37 -8.20 -33.31
CA ALA A 476 2.70 -8.22 -34.74
C ALA A 476 2.66 -9.62 -35.38
N GLU A 477 2.62 -9.68 -36.72
CA GLU A 477 2.66 -10.94 -37.47
C GLU A 477 4.08 -11.50 -37.63
N GLY A 478 4.32 -12.72 -37.13
CA GLY A 478 5.54 -13.49 -37.36
C GLY A 478 6.28 -13.90 -36.08
N PHE A 479 6.88 -15.08 -36.09
CA PHE A 479 7.74 -15.58 -35.01
C PHE A 479 9.14 -14.96 -35.13
N GLY A 480 9.37 -13.85 -34.44
CA GLY A 480 10.71 -13.32 -34.26
C GLY A 480 11.28 -13.77 -32.91
N ASP A 481 12.12 -14.81 -32.89
CA ASP A 481 13.04 -14.99 -31.77
C ASP A 481 14.12 -13.91 -31.94
N ARG A 482 13.96 -12.74 -31.30
CA ARG A 482 15.04 -11.76 -31.24
C ARG A 482 16.01 -12.20 -30.15
N SER A 483 16.90 -13.12 -30.50
CA SER A 483 18.17 -13.27 -29.80
C SER A 483 19.03 -12.03 -30.08
N GLY A 484 18.83 -10.93 -29.36
CA GLY A 484 19.71 -9.76 -29.45
C GLY A 484 19.14 -8.36 -29.24
N GLY A 485 17.94 -8.19 -28.67
CA GLY A 485 17.46 -6.89 -28.18
C GLY A 485 17.72 -6.78 -26.67
N ARG A 486 18.34 -5.70 -26.22
CA ARG A 486 18.85 -5.54 -24.85
C ARG A 486 17.81 -4.87 -23.92
N ASP A 487 16.54 -5.24 -24.03
CA ASP A 487 15.42 -4.51 -23.41
C ASP A 487 14.37 -5.44 -22.75
N ASP A 488 14.78 -6.47 -21.98
CA ASP A 488 13.85 -7.16 -21.06
C ASP A 488 13.50 -6.18 -19.93
N ASN A 489 12.45 -5.39 -20.10
CA ASN A 489 12.15 -4.33 -19.15
C ASN A 489 11.56 -4.85 -17.83
N ALA A 490 11.15 -6.12 -17.76
CA ALA A 490 10.71 -6.77 -16.53
C ALA A 490 11.15 -8.23 -16.49
N SER A 491 11.56 -8.68 -15.31
CA SER A 491 11.93 -10.06 -15.01
C SER A 491 11.06 -10.60 -13.87
N LEU A 492 10.52 -11.81 -14.04
CA LEU A 492 9.67 -12.45 -13.03
C LEU A 492 10.07 -13.91 -12.83
N ALA A 493 10.42 -14.27 -11.59
CA ALA A 493 10.66 -15.65 -11.20
C ALA A 493 9.43 -16.23 -10.48
N LEU A 494 8.89 -17.33 -11.00
CA LEU A 494 7.78 -18.08 -10.40
C LEU A 494 8.30 -19.40 -9.86
N ARG A 495 8.08 -19.67 -8.57
CA ARG A 495 8.52 -20.90 -7.90
C ARG A 495 7.34 -21.55 -7.17
N HIS A 496 7.10 -22.83 -7.42
CA HIS A 496 6.05 -23.62 -6.74
C HIS A 496 4.69 -22.91 -6.66
N THR A 497 4.33 -22.19 -7.73
CA THR A 497 3.15 -21.33 -7.75
C THR A 497 2.03 -21.95 -8.59
N GLU A 498 0.78 -21.84 -8.14
CA GLU A 498 -0.41 -22.25 -8.90
C GLU A 498 -1.05 -21.04 -9.59
N ILE A 499 -1.15 -21.05 -10.91
CA ILE A 499 -1.81 -20.02 -11.72
C ILE A 499 -3.03 -20.65 -12.40
N LYS A 500 -4.24 -20.35 -11.91
CA LYS A 500 -5.44 -21.11 -12.25
C LYS A 500 -6.73 -20.31 -12.35
N GLY A 501 -7.58 -20.66 -13.32
CA GLY A 501 -8.94 -20.09 -13.39
C GLY A 501 -8.96 -18.63 -13.82
N ASN A 502 -7.82 -18.08 -14.23
CA ASN A 502 -7.72 -16.67 -14.59
C ASN A 502 -8.23 -16.45 -16.02
N THR A 503 -8.83 -15.28 -16.26
CA THR A 503 -9.47 -14.95 -17.54
C THR A 503 -9.01 -13.61 -18.08
N ALA A 504 -8.67 -13.54 -19.36
CA ALA A 504 -8.41 -12.28 -20.06
C ALA A 504 -8.91 -12.33 -21.52
N LEU A 505 -8.78 -11.24 -22.28
CA LEU A 505 -8.90 -11.34 -23.74
C LEU A 505 -7.83 -12.30 -24.27
N ASN A 506 -6.59 -12.17 -23.80
CA ASN A 506 -5.51 -13.10 -24.15
C ASN A 506 -4.46 -13.25 -23.04
N GLY A 507 -3.73 -14.37 -23.01
CA GLY A 507 -2.85 -14.71 -21.91
C GLY A 507 -3.63 -14.83 -20.60
N GLY A 508 -4.67 -15.68 -20.58
CA GLY A 508 -5.58 -15.81 -19.44
C GLY A 508 -4.84 -16.02 -18.12
N GLY A 509 -3.83 -16.90 -18.10
CA GLY A 509 -2.94 -17.12 -16.99
C GLY A 509 -1.84 -16.07 -16.94
N ILE A 510 -0.98 -16.06 -17.96
CA ILE A 510 0.20 -15.20 -18.06
C ILE A 510 0.24 -14.55 -19.44
N PHE A 511 0.47 -13.25 -19.45
CA PHE A 511 0.93 -12.51 -20.62
C PHE A 511 2.32 -11.94 -20.36
N ASN A 512 3.29 -12.35 -21.17
CA ASN A 512 4.68 -11.88 -21.09
C ASN A 512 5.00 -11.02 -22.32
N ASN A 513 5.35 -9.75 -22.14
CA ASN A 513 5.53 -8.79 -23.22
C ASN A 513 6.89 -8.11 -23.16
N LYS A 514 7.84 -8.55 -24.01
CA LYS A 514 9.24 -8.08 -23.97
C LYS A 514 9.85 -8.13 -22.56
N GLY A 515 9.44 -9.14 -21.79
CA GLY A 515 9.95 -9.43 -20.46
C GLY A 515 10.52 -10.83 -20.40
N ALA A 516 11.18 -11.13 -19.30
CA ALA A 516 11.67 -12.47 -18.97
C ALA A 516 10.81 -13.08 -17.86
N ILE A 517 10.43 -14.34 -18.04
CA ILE A 517 9.78 -15.13 -16.99
C ILE A 517 10.41 -16.52 -16.89
N ASP A 518 10.76 -16.91 -15.67
CA ASP A 518 11.32 -18.23 -15.35
C ASP A 518 10.33 -18.97 -14.43
N LEU A 519 9.89 -20.15 -14.84
CA LEU A 519 8.97 -21.02 -14.10
C LEU A 519 9.74 -22.23 -13.55
N THR A 520 9.66 -22.41 -12.23
CA THR A 520 10.26 -23.56 -11.51
C THR A 520 9.18 -24.25 -10.67
N GLY A 521 8.95 -25.55 -10.89
CA GLY A 521 7.88 -26.31 -10.22
C GLY A 521 6.49 -25.64 -10.26
N THR A 522 6.21 -24.83 -11.28
CA THR A 522 5.02 -23.96 -11.35
C THR A 522 3.93 -24.56 -12.22
N ARG A 523 2.67 -24.43 -11.82
CA ARG A 523 1.51 -25.00 -12.52
C ARG A 523 0.61 -23.91 -13.09
N VAL A 524 0.49 -23.83 -14.41
CA VAL A 524 -0.43 -22.93 -15.13
C VAL A 524 -1.57 -23.75 -15.73
N ALA A 525 -2.76 -23.71 -15.12
CA ALA A 525 -3.86 -24.57 -15.56
C ALA A 525 -5.26 -23.97 -15.50
N ARG A 526 -6.12 -24.35 -16.45
CA ARG A 526 -7.54 -23.91 -16.52
C ARG A 526 -7.70 -22.39 -16.57
N ASN A 527 -6.79 -21.73 -17.26
CA ASN A 527 -6.93 -20.32 -17.56
C ASN A 527 -7.57 -20.14 -18.95
N THR A 528 -8.28 -19.03 -19.14
CA THR A 528 -9.14 -18.79 -20.31
C THR A 528 -8.76 -17.50 -21.01
N ALA A 529 -8.55 -17.56 -22.31
CA ALA A 529 -8.56 -16.40 -23.19
C ALA A 529 -9.91 -16.31 -23.89
N THR A 530 -10.52 -15.13 -23.84
CA THR A 530 -11.85 -14.87 -24.41
C THR A 530 -11.80 -14.39 -25.86
N ASP A 531 -10.60 -14.13 -26.40
CA ASP A 531 -10.43 -13.80 -27.80
C ASP A 531 -10.90 -14.96 -28.70
N ALA A 532 -11.97 -14.69 -29.45
CA ALA A 532 -12.56 -15.65 -30.39
C ALA A 532 -11.77 -15.76 -31.70
N ALA A 533 -10.78 -14.89 -31.94
CA ALA A 533 -9.90 -14.98 -33.09
C ALA A 533 -9.05 -16.25 -32.96
N LYS A 534 -9.40 -17.29 -33.73
CA LYS A 534 -8.68 -18.58 -33.77
C LYS A 534 -7.33 -18.47 -34.50
N LEU A 535 -6.53 -17.46 -34.16
CA LEU A 535 -5.17 -17.29 -34.64
C LEU A 535 -4.22 -18.04 -33.71
N HIS A 536 -3.04 -18.38 -34.20
CA HIS A 536 -1.92 -19.02 -33.46
C HIS A 536 -1.37 -18.16 -32.31
N ARG A 537 -2.07 -17.09 -31.91
CA ARG A 537 -1.66 -16.07 -30.94
C ARG A 537 -2.58 -16.00 -29.73
N VAL A 538 -3.60 -16.86 -29.64
CA VAL A 538 -4.52 -16.88 -28.50
C VAL A 538 -4.17 -18.03 -27.57
N ALA A 539 -3.82 -17.70 -26.33
CA ALA A 539 -3.52 -18.67 -25.29
C ALA A 539 -4.28 -18.36 -24.01
N GLY A 540 -4.96 -19.38 -23.49
CA GLY A 540 -5.51 -19.34 -22.14
C GLY A 540 -4.39 -19.39 -21.11
N GLY A 541 -3.36 -20.20 -21.34
CA GLY A 541 -2.24 -20.37 -20.42
C GLY A 541 -1.25 -19.21 -20.50
N ILE A 542 -0.19 -19.38 -21.31
CA ILE A 542 0.92 -18.42 -21.45
C ILE A 542 0.98 -17.86 -22.86
N LEU A 543 0.84 -16.55 -23.01
CA LEU A 543 1.15 -15.85 -24.25
C LEU A 543 2.46 -15.09 -24.08
N ASN A 544 3.46 -15.44 -24.90
CA ASN A 544 4.74 -14.73 -24.96
C ASN A 544 4.82 -13.85 -26.21
N ASN A 545 4.88 -12.53 -26.01
CA ASN A 545 5.01 -11.52 -27.05
C ASN A 545 6.40 -10.89 -26.99
N GLU A 546 7.29 -11.28 -27.90
CA GLU A 546 8.65 -10.73 -28.03
C GLU A 546 9.53 -10.81 -26.75
N GLY A 547 9.16 -11.64 -25.76
CA GLY A 547 9.93 -11.86 -24.53
C GLY A 547 10.57 -13.25 -24.44
N THR A 548 11.05 -13.61 -23.25
CA THR A 548 11.62 -14.93 -22.94
C THR A 548 10.80 -15.65 -21.88
N VAL A 549 10.50 -16.93 -22.12
CA VAL A 549 9.87 -17.84 -21.15
C VAL A 549 10.76 -19.07 -20.98
N ARG A 550 11.13 -19.40 -19.74
CA ARG A 550 11.79 -20.67 -19.40
C ARG A 550 10.93 -21.48 -18.45
N LEU A 551 10.85 -22.78 -18.72
CA LEU A 551 10.17 -23.76 -17.87
C LEU A 551 11.18 -24.86 -17.51
N ASP A 552 11.22 -25.25 -16.24
CA ASP A 552 11.93 -26.44 -15.81
C ASP A 552 11.15 -27.73 -16.09
N ASP A 553 11.73 -28.87 -15.74
CA ASP A 553 11.14 -30.18 -15.98
C ASP A 553 9.93 -30.49 -15.06
N GLU A 554 9.77 -29.73 -13.98
CA GLU A 554 8.67 -29.91 -13.00
C GLU A 554 7.48 -28.98 -13.27
N SER A 555 7.65 -27.92 -14.06
CA SER A 555 6.60 -26.97 -14.42
C SER A 555 5.65 -27.54 -15.47
N THR A 556 4.36 -27.18 -15.36
CA THR A 556 3.31 -27.68 -16.26
C THR A 556 2.37 -26.58 -16.75
N VAL A 557 2.01 -26.62 -18.02
CA VAL A 557 0.99 -25.73 -18.64
C VAL A 557 -0.09 -26.60 -19.25
N THR A 558 -1.24 -26.75 -18.58
CA THR A 558 -2.25 -27.78 -18.91
C THR A 558 -3.68 -27.29 -18.82
N ASP A 559 -4.58 -27.90 -19.59
CA ASP A 559 -6.04 -27.63 -19.55
C ASP A 559 -6.42 -26.15 -19.69
N ASN A 560 -5.67 -25.34 -20.45
CA ASN A 560 -6.01 -23.95 -20.69
C ASN A 560 -6.77 -23.78 -22.02
N ASP A 561 -7.67 -22.81 -22.09
CA ASP A 561 -8.57 -22.59 -23.22
C ASP A 561 -8.28 -21.23 -23.90
N PRO A 562 -8.11 -21.16 -25.24
CA PRO A 562 -8.19 -22.26 -26.21
C PRO A 562 -6.90 -23.08 -26.32
N THR A 563 -5.76 -22.54 -25.86
CA THR A 563 -4.46 -23.23 -25.91
C THR A 563 -3.63 -23.00 -24.65
N ASN A 564 -2.71 -23.93 -24.38
CA ASN A 564 -1.75 -23.84 -23.28
C ASN A 564 -0.75 -22.71 -23.49
N CYS A 565 -0.14 -22.60 -24.67
CA CYS A 565 0.73 -21.48 -24.99
C CYS A 565 0.56 -20.99 -26.41
N ALA A 566 0.93 -19.72 -26.60
CA ALA A 566 1.09 -19.08 -27.88
C ALA A 566 2.32 -18.16 -27.88
N GLY A 567 2.85 -17.87 -29.06
CA GLY A 567 4.13 -17.17 -29.22
C GLY A 567 5.35 -18.10 -29.07
N THR A 568 6.51 -17.54 -28.77
CA THR A 568 7.80 -18.26 -28.71
C THR A 568 8.03 -18.98 -27.36
N VAL A 569 7.05 -19.76 -26.87
CA VAL A 569 7.21 -20.56 -25.65
C VAL A 569 7.80 -21.92 -26.00
N LYS A 570 9.08 -22.11 -25.71
CA LYS A 570 9.77 -23.41 -25.85
C LYS A 570 9.25 -24.37 -24.78
N ASP A 571 9.21 -25.68 -25.09
CA ASP A 571 8.85 -26.75 -24.14
C ASP A 571 7.42 -26.67 -23.54
N CYS A 572 6.50 -25.89 -24.14
CA CYS A 572 5.12 -25.77 -23.61
C CYS A 572 4.33 -27.09 -23.64
N PHE A 573 4.61 -27.97 -24.60
CA PHE A 573 3.94 -29.26 -24.75
C PHE A 573 4.86 -30.37 -24.25
N ARG A 574 4.78 -30.67 -22.96
CA ARG A 574 5.38 -31.88 -22.36
C ARG A 574 4.31 -32.79 -21.80
#